data_AF-A0A3S0HGG6-F1
#
_entry.id   AF-A0A3S0HGG6-F1
#
_cell.length_a   1.000
_cell.length_b   1.000
_cell.length_c   1.000
_cell.angle_alpha   90.00
_cell.angle_beta   90.00
_cell.angle_gamma   90.00
#
_symmetry.space_group_name_H-M   'P 1'
#
loop_
_entity.id
_entity.type
_entity.pdbx_description
1 polymer ?
#
loop_
_entity_poly.entity_id
_entity_poly.type
_entity_poly.pdbx_seq_one_letter_code
_entity_poly.pdbx_strand_id
1 'polypeptide(L)'
;MSALLEIVEWCRQERQRASKQIVSLEAGRARLAEDRGRGWVDITAVTIARLKLHLEELDGMLDRYESERSQGWEAPPLAERRPH
;
A
#
# COMPACT_ATOMS: atom_id res chain seq x y z
N MET A 1 9.11 -16.21 12.74
CA MET A 1 8.08 -15.17 12.79
C MET A 1 6.81 -15.75 12.17
N SER A 2 5.61 -15.29 12.54
CA SER A 2 4.39 -15.75 11.85
C SER A 2 4.26 -15.01 10.52
N ALA A 3 3.78 -15.69 9.48
CA ALA A 3 3.62 -15.10 8.14
C ALA A 3 2.77 -13.81 8.15
N LEU A 4 1.79 -13.71 9.06
CA LEU A 4 0.99 -12.49 9.24
C LEU A 4 1.84 -11.29 9.70
N LEU A 5 2.77 -11.51 10.64
CA LEU A 5 3.66 -10.44 11.13
C LEU A 5 4.63 -9.99 10.03
N GLU A 6 5.07 -10.91 9.17
CA GLU A 6 5.91 -10.58 8.01
C GLU A 6 5.15 -9.73 6.98
N ILE A 7 3.87 -10.04 6.73
CA ILE A 7 3.01 -9.23 5.84
C ILE A 7 2.76 -7.84 6.43
N VAL A 8 2.47 -7.72 7.73
CA VAL A 8 2.27 -6.42 8.40
C VAL A 8 3.53 -5.56 8.31
N GLU A 9 4.69 -6.17 8.53
CA GLU A 9 5.97 -5.47 8.41
C GLU A 9 6.23 -5.04 6.96
N TRP A 10 5.93 -5.88 5.99
CA TRP A 10 5.98 -5.52 4.57
C TRP A 10 5.06 -4.32 4.26
N CYS A 11 3.82 -4.31 4.75
CA CYS A 11 2.90 -3.18 4.55
C CYS A 11 3.48 -1.87 5.11
N ARG A 12 4.11 -1.91 6.28
CA ARG A 12 4.75 -0.72 6.89
C ARG A 12 5.92 -0.21 6.06
N GLN A 13 6.74 -1.12 5.55
CA GLN A 13 7.87 -0.77 4.68
C GLN A 13 7.38 -0.20 3.35
N GLU A 14 6.35 -0.80 2.75
CA GLU A 14 5.79 -0.34 1.49
C GLU A 14 5.14 1.04 1.62
N ARG A 15 4.43 1.28 2.72
CA ARG A 15 3.91 2.61 3.07
C ARG A 15 5.02 3.65 3.14
N GLN A 16 6.13 3.33 3.81
CA GLN A 16 7.27 4.25 3.91
C GLN A 16 7.90 4.53 2.54
N ARG A 17 8.00 3.52 1.66
CA ARG A 17 8.53 3.66 0.31
C ARG A 17 7.63 4.53 -0.57
N ALA A 18 6.33 4.24 -0.61
CA ALA A 18 5.36 5.01 -1.37
C ALA A 18 5.33 6.49 -0.92
N SER A 19 5.36 6.75 0.38
CA SER A 19 5.42 8.11 0.93
C SER A 19 6.68 8.86 0.48
N LYS A 20 7.87 8.22 0.58
CA LYS A 20 9.13 8.82 0.09
C LYS A 20 9.10 9.10 -1.41
N GLN A 21 8.51 8.20 -2.19
CA GLN A 21 8.40 8.37 -3.64
C GLN A 21 7.49 9.56 -4.00
N ILE A 22 6.33 9.69 -3.35
CA ILE A 22 5.44 10.85 -3.53
C ILE A 22 6.19 12.14 -3.22
N VAL A 23 6.86 12.21 -2.06
CA VAL A 23 7.61 13.41 -1.65
C VAL A 23 8.72 13.77 -2.64
N SER A 24 9.36 12.77 -3.26
CA SER A 24 10.36 13.01 -4.31
C SER A 24 9.74 13.58 -5.59
N LEU A 25 8.62 13.00 -6.04
CA LEU A 25 7.92 13.41 -7.26
C LEU A 25 7.25 14.79 -7.12
N GLU A 26 6.59 15.05 -5.99
CA GLU A 26 5.95 16.35 -5.71
C GLU A 26 6.97 17.48 -5.54
N ALA A 27 8.15 17.18 -4.99
CA ALA A 27 9.25 18.14 -4.91
C ALA A 27 9.95 18.38 -6.26
N GLY A 28 9.53 17.71 -7.33
CA GLY A 28 10.16 17.78 -8.65
C GLY A 28 11.59 17.21 -8.69
N ARG A 29 11.99 16.43 -7.67
CA ARG A 29 13.32 15.79 -7.61
C ARG A 29 13.45 14.64 -8.60
N ALA A 30 12.33 14.08 -9.03
CA ALA A 30 12.25 13.11 -10.11
C ALA A 30 11.01 13.40 -10.97
N ARG A 31 11.08 13.04 -12.25
CA ARG A 31 9.95 12.98 -13.16
C ARG A 31 9.88 11.62 -13.80
N LEU A 32 8.67 11.15 -14.06
CA LEU A 32 8.42 9.86 -14.67
C LEU A 32 7.85 10.07 -16.05
N ALA A 33 8.41 9.36 -17.02
CA ALA A 33 7.91 9.33 -18.37
C ALA A 33 7.68 7.88 -18.80
N GLU A 34 6.65 7.68 -19.61
CA GLU A 34 6.30 6.40 -20.21
C GLU A 34 6.32 6.55 -21.74
N ASP A 35 7.01 5.64 -22.43
CA ASP A 35 6.94 5.57 -23.89
C ASP A 35 5.66 4.83 -24.30
N ARG A 36 4.79 5.51 -25.04
CA ARG A 36 3.54 4.96 -25.57
C ARG A 36 3.60 4.60 -27.04
N GLY A 37 4.79 4.46 -27.61
CA GLY A 37 5.02 4.16 -29.03
C GLY A 37 4.78 5.35 -29.97
N ARG A 38 4.36 6.51 -29.43
CA ARG A 38 4.28 7.80 -30.12
C ARG A 38 5.12 8.89 -29.46
N GLY A 39 5.98 8.50 -28.51
CA GLY A 39 6.83 9.37 -27.71
C GLY A 39 6.62 9.21 -26.21
N TRP A 40 7.45 9.93 -25.47
CA TRP A 40 7.46 9.96 -24.02
C TRP A 40 6.37 10.87 -23.48
N VAL A 41 5.50 10.32 -22.63
CA VAL A 41 4.45 11.06 -21.93
C VAL A 41 4.83 11.22 -20.48
N ASP A 42 4.77 12.44 -19.94
CA ASP A 42 4.95 12.68 -18.50
C ASP A 42 3.77 12.05 -17.75
N ILE A 43 4.07 11.07 -16.90
CA ILE A 43 3.09 10.35 -16.08
C ILE A 43 3.25 10.66 -14.60
N THR A 44 4.08 11.65 -14.24
CA THR A 44 4.41 11.98 -12.84
C THR A 44 3.14 12.20 -12.00
N ALA A 45 2.20 13.01 -12.50
CA ALA A 45 0.95 13.30 -11.80
C ALA A 45 0.06 12.06 -11.63
N VAL A 46 -0.02 11.21 -12.66
CA VAL A 46 -0.80 9.97 -12.62
C VAL A 46 -0.20 8.99 -11.62
N THR A 47 1.14 8.88 -11.59
CA THR A 47 1.84 8.02 -10.64
C THR A 47 1.68 8.52 -9.21
N ILE A 48 1.76 9.83 -8.96
CA ILE A 48 1.49 10.40 -7.62
C ILE A 48 0.07 10.03 -7.17
N ALA A 49 -0.94 10.19 -8.03
CA ALA A 49 -2.32 9.83 -7.69
C ALA A 49 -2.47 8.35 -7.33
N ARG A 50 -1.83 7.45 -8.09
CA ARG A 50 -1.82 6.01 -7.81
C ARG A 50 -1.12 5.67 -6.49
N LEU A 51 0.02 6.31 -6.21
CA LEU A 51 0.75 6.10 -4.96
C LEU A 51 -0.06 6.59 -3.74
N LYS A 52 -0.83 7.68 -3.87
CA LYS A 52 -1.72 8.17 -2.80
C LYS A 52 -2.83 7.18 -2.50
N LEU A 53 -3.50 6.67 -3.54
CA LEU A 53 -4.52 5.62 -3.36
C LEU A 53 -3.92 4.37 -2.69
N HIS A 54 -2.73 3.95 -3.13
CA HIS A 54 -2.04 2.81 -2.53
C HIS A 54 -1.69 3.03 -1.05
N LEU A 55 -1.31 4.25 -0.67
CA LEU A 55 -1.09 4.61 0.74
C LEU A 55 -2.37 4.51 1.56
N GLU A 56 -3.49 5.01 1.04
CA GLU A 56 -4.79 4.91 1.73
C GLU A 56 -5.19 3.45 1.98
N GLU A 57 -4.95 2.57 1.00
CA GLU A 57 -5.17 1.13 1.16
C GLU A 57 -4.28 0.51 2.25
N LEU A 58 -2.99 0.83 2.23
CA LEU A 58 -2.02 0.34 3.23
C LEU A 58 -2.36 0.84 4.65
N ASP A 59 -2.72 2.12 4.78
CA ASP A 59 -3.12 2.71 6.06
C ASP A 59 -4.40 2.02 6.58
N GLY A 60 -5.41 1.84 5.73
CA GLY A 60 -6.63 1.12 6.11
C GLY A 60 -6.43 -0.36 6.45
N MET A 61 -5.43 -1.03 5.87
CA MET A 61 -5.06 -2.39 6.27
C MET A 61 -4.37 -2.43 7.63
N LEU A 62 -3.42 -1.51 7.87
CA LEU A 62 -2.68 -1.42 9.12
C LEU A 62 -3.60 -1.03 10.28
N ASP A 63 -4.48 -0.06 10.08
CA ASP A 63 -5.45 0.40 11.10
C ASP A 63 -6.41 -0.73 11.50
N ARG A 64 -6.93 -1.50 10.51
CA ARG A 64 -7.78 -2.67 10.79
C ARG A 64 -7.03 -3.73 11.59
N TYR A 65 -5.80 -4.06 11.19
CA TYR A 65 -4.97 -5.03 11.93
C TYR A 65 -4.72 -4.57 13.37
N GLU A 66 -4.39 -3.29 13.59
CA GLU A 66 -4.12 -2.77 14.93
C GLU A 66 -5.39 -2.74 15.78
N SER A 67 -6.54 -2.38 15.19
CA SER A 67 -7.85 -2.45 15.84
C SER A 67 -8.21 -3.88 16.25
N GLU A 68 -8.17 -4.84 15.33
CA GLU A 68 -8.49 -6.25 15.60
C GLU A 68 -7.54 -6.88 16.63
N ARG A 69 -6.24 -6.56 16.53
CA ARG A 69 -5.23 -6.98 17.51
C ARG A 69 -5.54 -6.42 18.90
N SER A 70 -5.93 -5.15 19.01
CA SER A 70 -6.25 -4.52 20.28
C SER A 70 -7.53 -5.07 20.93
N GLN A 71 -8.48 -5.52 20.10
CA GLN A 71 -9.75 -6.10 20.53
C GLN A 71 -9.64 -7.60 20.87
N GLY A 72 -8.45 -8.21 20.71
CA GLY A 72 -8.26 -9.63 20.97
C GLY A 72 -9.02 -10.51 19.97
N TRP A 73 -9.07 -10.12 18.70
CA TRP A 73 -9.76 -10.87 17.65
C TRP A 73 -9.37 -12.36 17.66
N GLU A 74 -10.35 -13.20 18.00
CA GLU A 74 -10.28 -14.64 17.80
C GLU A 74 -10.86 -14.96 16.42
N ALA A 75 -10.07 -15.64 15.59
CA ALA A 75 -10.54 -16.00 14.26
C ALA A 75 -11.76 -16.93 14.38
N PRO A 76 -12.83 -16.72 13.59
CA PRO A 76 -14.00 -17.59 13.63
C PRO A 76 -13.58 -19.05 13.39
N PRO A 77 -14.21 -20.01 14.08
CA PRO A 77 -13.91 -21.43 13.93
C PRO A 77 -13.91 -21.85 12.46
N LEU A 78 -12.98 -22.72 12.06
CA LEU A 78 -12.85 -23.20 10.68
C LEU A 78 -14.18 -23.76 10.11
N ALA A 79 -15.08 -24.24 10.96
CA ALA A 79 -16.40 -24.73 10.59
C ALA A 79 -17.35 -23.66 10.02
N GLU A 80 -17.10 -22.37 10.28
CA GLU A 80 -17.93 -21.24 9.82
C GLU A 80 -17.38 -20.56 8.58
N ARG A 81 -16.16 -20.91 8.15
CA ARG A 81 -15.56 -20.42 6.92
C ARG A 81 -16.16 -21.16 5.75
N ARG A 82 -17.31 -20.68 5.27
CA ARG A 82 -17.92 -21.24 4.05
C ARG A 82 -16.90 -21.19 2.91
N PRO A 83 -16.71 -22.29 2.17
CA PRO A 83 -16.01 -22.22 0.90
C PRO A 83 -16.89 -21.41 -0.06
N HIS A 84 -16.34 -20.31 -0.56
CA HIS A 84 -16.87 -19.62 -1.74
C HIS A 84 -16.27 -20.23 -2.99
#